data_AF-A0A958SSL2-F1
#
_entry.id   AF-A0A958SSL2-F1
#
_cell.length_a   1.000
_cell.length_b   1.000
_cell.length_c   1.000
_cell.angle_alpha   90.00
_cell.angle_beta   90.00
_cell.angle_gamma   90.00
#
_symmetry.space_group_name_H-M   'P 1'
#
loop_
_entity.id
_entity.type
_entity.pdbx_description
1 polymer ?
#
loop_
_entity_poly.entity_id
_entity_poly.type
_entity_poly.pdbx_seq_one_letter_code
_entity_poly.pdbx_strand_id
1 'polypeptide(L)'
;MKNQFYLFALLWLIVPVSLFAQEPEPFEYPFAAPGTDTRGVFGEDNRKEVKDAEGFQDFVRATAVMVSKDAMYDNKFYSYTLRERLSKIFGTDKFGSDVRFLDQPALANCTGFLIAPDILVTAGHCVDDLADAQGKYWVFDYTNDLYFNPTDHSINVKPTDVYEVAEVYSTILDDELDKDYAVVRLNRKSERAPYRFRTSGKVSNFTSVNTIGSPTGLPLKFSGNATVVDNSPENWFKTNIDAFPGNSGGPVFDQNGFLEGILVRGAIEYDYSRGEYTGDYIYDSSCDCIKTVAFENTLFNAGCQIHKITDIPYNLKILAIYENLKYAIENKLDQRFDQWNSYSWIYSSQYAPADKESLLLLAAKNGYQYAVENIFGVVKDELKEQDNRALLDAAYSKGNYTLLQYFLDQGIYPDVKGTTYQTLLQESLKKGDLQAAKLLVDAGADVQLKDAYGNSLLHSAAASGNERVASFLISKGLSLTEKNNDGQTPEKVAKKAGFKDLSKYLKKERKARS
;
A
#
# COMPACT_ATOMS: atom_id res chain seq x y z
N MET A 1 -29.75 75.38 -8.27
CA MET A 1 -29.55 75.67 -6.83
C MET A 1 -28.91 74.42 -6.22
N LYS A 2 -27.58 74.28 -6.17
CA LYS A 2 -26.62 74.74 -5.15
C LYS A 2 -27.04 74.50 -3.69
N ASN A 3 -26.41 73.51 -3.04
CA ASN A 3 -25.84 73.48 -1.66
C ASN A 3 -25.54 72.01 -1.29
N GLN A 4 -24.29 71.52 -1.35
CA GLN A 4 -23.17 71.58 -0.38
C GLN A 4 -23.45 71.01 1.04
N PHE A 5 -22.74 69.90 1.31
CA PHE A 5 -22.05 69.42 2.53
C PHE A 5 -22.70 69.58 3.91
N TYR A 6 -22.73 68.49 4.71
CA TYR A 6 -22.04 68.42 6.02
C TYR A 6 -21.67 66.98 6.39
N LEU A 7 -20.40 66.83 6.75
CA LEU A 7 -19.73 65.69 7.37
C LEU A 7 -20.15 65.63 8.85
N PHE A 8 -20.49 64.45 9.39
CA PHE A 8 -20.50 64.23 10.84
C PHE A 8 -19.74 62.94 11.16
N ALA A 9 -18.53 63.13 11.69
CA ALA A 9 -17.78 62.11 12.40
C ALA A 9 -18.30 62.02 13.83
N LEU A 10 -18.54 60.81 14.31
CA LEU A 10 -18.82 60.52 15.72
C LEU A 10 -17.80 59.49 16.21
N LEU A 11 -16.75 60.00 16.85
CA LEU A 11 -15.89 59.25 17.76
C LEU A 11 -16.73 58.82 18.97
N TRP A 12 -16.70 57.53 19.30
CA TRP A 12 -17.03 57.06 20.65
C TRP A 12 -15.85 56.31 21.25
N LEU A 13 -15.51 56.75 22.46
CA LEU A 13 -14.40 56.30 23.29
C LEU A 13 -14.56 54.85 23.76
N ILE A 14 -13.42 54.17 23.83
CA ILE A 14 -13.18 52.89 24.48
C ILE A 14 -13.04 53.12 26.00
N VAL A 15 -13.68 52.28 26.82
CA VAL A 15 -13.27 51.99 28.21
C VAL A 15 -13.44 50.48 28.45
N PRO A 16 -12.49 49.80 29.11
CA PRO A 16 -12.31 48.35 29.01
C PRO A 16 -13.12 47.58 30.05
N VAL A 17 -13.65 46.42 29.65
CA VAL A 17 -14.05 45.37 30.59
C VAL A 17 -13.12 44.19 30.35
N SER A 18 -12.21 43.99 31.30
CA SER A 18 -11.38 42.79 31.41
C SER A 18 -12.05 41.78 32.35
N LEU A 19 -11.78 40.50 32.09
CA LEU A 19 -12.24 39.25 32.74
C LEU A 19 -13.61 38.75 32.25
N PHE A 20 -13.77 37.57 31.64
CA PHE A 20 -12.92 36.38 31.56
C PHE A 20 -12.77 35.93 30.11
N ALA A 21 -11.61 35.42 29.73
CA ALA A 21 -11.53 34.55 28.56
C ALA A 21 -12.36 33.31 28.91
N GLN A 22 -13.50 33.13 28.24
CA GLN A 22 -14.16 31.84 28.23
C GLN A 22 -13.17 30.87 27.57
N GLU A 23 -12.80 29.81 28.29
CA GLU A 23 -12.02 28.74 27.69
C GLU A 23 -12.72 28.30 26.40
N PRO A 24 -12.00 28.04 25.31
CA PRO A 24 -12.63 27.43 24.15
C PRO A 24 -13.27 26.13 24.64
N GLU A 25 -14.60 26.07 24.57
CA GLU A 25 -15.35 24.83 24.75
C GLU A 25 -14.67 23.75 23.90
N PRO A 26 -14.42 22.55 24.45
CA PRO A 26 -13.81 21.48 23.69
C PRO A 26 -14.64 21.24 22.43
N PHE A 27 -13.93 21.09 21.31
CA PHE A 27 -14.50 20.84 20.00
C PHE A 27 -15.38 19.57 20.06
N GLU A 28 -16.70 19.73 20.26
CA GLU A 28 -17.67 18.64 20.08
C GLU A 28 -17.67 18.31 18.58
N TYR A 29 -16.98 17.22 18.22
CA TYR A 29 -17.08 16.64 16.89
C TYR A 29 -18.54 16.20 16.67
N PRO A 30 -19.13 16.50 15.50
CA PRO A 30 -20.54 16.33 15.30
C PRO A 30 -20.89 14.83 15.29
N PHE A 31 -21.65 14.39 16.29
CA PHE A 31 -22.94 13.88 15.86
C PHE A 31 -23.58 15.08 15.16
N ALA A 32 -23.88 14.97 13.86
CA ALA A 32 -24.61 16.04 13.22
C ALA A 32 -25.78 16.46 14.13
N ALA A 33 -26.03 17.76 14.31
CA ALA A 33 -27.41 18.17 14.61
C ALA A 33 -28.25 17.41 13.60
N PRO A 34 -29.15 16.51 14.03
CA PRO A 34 -29.52 15.29 13.32
C PRO A 34 -29.54 15.55 11.81
N GLY A 35 -28.43 15.17 11.17
CA GLY A 35 -28.45 14.98 9.74
C GLY A 35 -29.48 13.90 9.53
N THR A 36 -30.38 14.13 8.59
CA THR A 36 -31.59 13.35 8.39
C THR A 36 -31.33 11.88 8.04
N ASP A 37 -30.12 11.33 8.12
CA ASP A 37 -29.84 9.95 7.72
C ASP A 37 -29.16 9.17 8.85
N THR A 38 -29.71 7.98 9.10
CA THR A 38 -29.85 7.46 10.45
C THR A 38 -29.92 5.93 10.29
N ARG A 39 -29.15 5.12 11.05
CA ARG A 39 -28.72 3.75 10.66
C ARG A 39 -29.24 2.62 11.59
N GLY A 40 -29.06 1.33 11.28
CA GLY A 40 -29.51 0.22 12.15
C GLY A 40 -29.03 -1.19 11.75
N VAL A 41 -29.40 -2.22 12.52
CA VAL A 41 -29.04 -3.65 12.30
C VAL A 41 -30.13 -4.43 11.56
N PHE A 42 -29.79 -5.57 10.97
CA PHE A 42 -30.75 -6.46 10.32
C PHE A 42 -31.03 -7.71 11.15
N GLY A 43 -32.26 -7.85 11.63
CA GLY A 43 -32.63 -8.93 12.55
C GLY A 43 -31.99 -8.73 13.93
N GLU A 44 -31.28 -9.74 14.42
CA GLU A 44 -30.52 -9.63 15.68
C GLU A 44 -29.13 -9.05 15.41
N ASP A 45 -28.70 -8.09 16.24
CA ASP A 45 -27.34 -7.53 16.20
C ASP A 45 -26.29 -8.63 16.27
N ASN A 46 -25.65 -8.92 15.14
CA ASN A 46 -24.74 -10.04 14.97
C ASN A 46 -23.27 -9.65 15.12
N ARG A 47 -22.99 -8.39 15.50
CA ARG A 47 -21.62 -7.89 15.69
C ARG A 47 -20.88 -8.74 16.72
N LYS A 48 -19.59 -8.97 16.49
CA LYS A 48 -18.71 -9.73 17.39
C LYS A 48 -17.46 -8.94 17.71
N GLU A 49 -16.82 -9.29 18.82
CA GLU A 49 -15.45 -8.84 19.04
C GLU A 49 -14.54 -9.43 17.98
N VAL A 50 -13.54 -8.66 17.55
CA VAL A 50 -12.61 -9.10 16.50
C VAL A 50 -11.76 -10.29 16.91
N LYS A 51 -11.54 -10.52 18.21
CA LYS A 51 -10.88 -11.74 18.73
C LYS A 51 -11.68 -13.01 18.44
N ASP A 52 -13.00 -12.88 18.26
CA ASP A 52 -13.91 -14.00 17.97
C ASP A 52 -14.09 -14.22 16.45
N ALA A 53 -13.40 -13.42 15.61
CA ALA A 53 -13.41 -13.54 14.15
C ALA A 53 -12.29 -14.48 13.66
N GLU A 54 -12.45 -15.78 13.94
CA GLU A 54 -11.48 -16.80 13.53
C GLU A 54 -11.25 -16.79 12.01
N GLY A 55 -9.97 -16.75 11.60
CA GLY A 55 -9.57 -16.73 10.20
C GLY A 55 -9.42 -15.33 9.59
N PHE A 56 -9.78 -14.27 10.33
CA PHE A 56 -9.74 -12.89 9.84
C PHE A 56 -8.74 -11.99 10.57
N GLN A 57 -7.81 -12.55 11.36
CA GLN A 57 -6.90 -11.78 12.22
C GLN A 57 -6.01 -10.80 11.44
N ASP A 58 -5.49 -11.20 10.28
CA ASP A 58 -4.65 -10.31 9.45
C ASP A 58 -5.45 -9.11 8.92
N PHE A 59 -6.72 -9.31 8.59
CA PHE A 59 -7.63 -8.27 8.12
C PHE A 59 -8.00 -7.29 9.23
N VAL A 60 -8.19 -7.78 10.45
CA VAL A 60 -8.34 -6.94 11.65
C VAL A 60 -7.12 -6.05 11.81
N ARG A 61 -5.91 -6.62 11.73
CA ARG A 61 -4.67 -5.86 11.85
C ARG A 61 -4.51 -4.82 10.76
N ALA A 62 -4.97 -5.09 9.53
CA ALA A 62 -4.91 -4.17 8.40
C ALA A 62 -6.00 -3.07 8.42
N THR A 63 -6.90 -3.11 9.40
CA THR A 63 -7.97 -2.12 9.58
C THR A 63 -7.59 -1.14 10.68
N ALA A 64 -7.75 0.15 10.40
CA ALA A 64 -7.49 1.23 11.34
C ALA A 64 -8.78 1.99 11.65
N VAL A 65 -8.76 2.66 12.79
CA VAL A 65 -9.79 3.63 13.16
C VAL A 65 -9.25 5.05 13.03
N MET A 66 -10.12 5.98 12.68
CA MET A 66 -9.82 7.40 12.57
C MET A 66 -10.18 8.10 13.87
N VAL A 67 -9.21 8.80 14.46
CA VAL A 67 -9.35 9.50 15.75
C VAL A 67 -8.88 10.94 15.59
N SER A 68 -9.61 11.91 16.16
CA SER A 68 -9.14 13.30 16.19
C SER A 68 -7.85 13.43 17.01
N LYS A 69 -6.91 14.25 16.56
CA LYS A 69 -5.71 14.57 17.35
C LYS A 69 -6.03 15.21 18.69
N ASP A 70 -7.15 15.92 18.79
CA ASP A 70 -7.59 16.59 20.03
C ASP A 70 -7.93 15.59 21.15
N ALA A 71 -8.20 14.33 20.81
CA ALA A 71 -8.47 13.30 21.79
C ALA A 71 -7.20 12.72 22.45
N MET A 72 -6.01 13.17 22.04
CA MET A 72 -4.74 12.68 22.56
C MET A 72 -4.08 13.69 23.50
N TYR A 73 -3.82 13.27 24.74
CA TYR A 73 -3.07 14.05 25.74
C TYR A 73 -2.07 13.15 26.47
N ASP A 74 -0.84 13.62 26.66
CA ASP A 74 0.25 12.85 27.32
C ASP A 74 0.42 11.41 26.78
N ASN A 75 0.37 11.26 25.44
CA ASN A 75 0.44 9.98 24.73
C ASN A 75 -0.68 8.96 25.06
N LYS A 76 -1.81 9.43 25.59
CA LYS A 76 -3.01 8.61 25.81
C LYS A 76 -4.19 9.22 25.07
N PHE A 77 -5.10 8.35 24.64
CA PHE A 77 -6.39 8.79 24.13
C PHE A 77 -7.41 8.84 25.24
N TYR A 78 -8.40 9.74 25.15
CA TYR A 78 -9.45 9.89 26.15
C TYR A 78 -10.83 9.75 25.53
N SER A 79 -11.70 8.95 26.14
CA SER A 79 -13.04 8.70 25.62
C SER A 79 -14.02 8.23 26.68
N TYR A 80 -15.29 8.62 26.52
CA TYR A 80 -16.40 8.07 27.28
C TYR A 80 -16.80 6.69 26.75
N THR A 81 -17.40 5.90 27.62
CA THR A 81 -18.03 4.64 27.25
C THR A 81 -19.26 4.88 26.38
N LEU A 82 -19.66 3.87 25.60
CA LEU A 82 -20.91 3.93 24.84
C LEU A 82 -22.11 4.18 25.76
N ARG A 83 -22.13 3.58 26.95
CA ARG A 83 -23.14 3.80 27.99
C ARG A 83 -23.30 5.28 28.32
N GLU A 84 -22.20 5.94 28.67
CA GLU A 84 -22.21 7.35 29.07
C GLU A 84 -22.68 8.24 27.92
N ARG A 85 -22.23 7.97 26.69
CA ARG A 85 -22.66 8.72 25.50
C ARG A 85 -24.16 8.58 25.27
N LEU A 86 -24.68 7.36 25.27
CA LEU A 86 -26.11 7.10 25.05
C LEU A 86 -26.96 7.65 26.19
N SER A 87 -26.53 7.52 27.45
CA SER A 87 -27.24 8.12 28.59
C SER A 87 -27.33 9.63 28.49
N LYS A 88 -26.24 10.30 28.08
CA LYS A 88 -26.24 11.75 27.85
C LYS A 88 -27.21 12.14 26.74
N ILE A 89 -27.27 11.38 25.64
CA ILE A 89 -28.12 11.69 24.48
C ILE A 89 -29.60 11.49 24.79
N PHE A 90 -29.97 10.37 25.40
CA PHE A 90 -31.38 9.98 25.57
C PHE A 90 -31.96 10.36 26.94
N GLY A 91 -31.13 10.84 27.88
CA GLY A 91 -31.57 11.26 29.21
C GLY A 91 -32.02 10.11 30.13
N THR A 92 -31.64 8.87 29.84
CA THR A 92 -31.92 7.68 30.65
C THR A 92 -30.69 6.76 30.71
N ASP A 93 -30.51 6.04 31.81
CA ASP A 93 -29.46 5.05 32.01
C ASP A 93 -29.96 3.59 31.92
N LYS A 94 -31.21 3.42 31.49
CA LYS A 94 -31.82 2.12 31.25
C LYS A 94 -31.59 1.70 29.80
N PHE A 95 -31.16 0.46 29.62
CA PHE A 95 -30.85 -0.12 28.32
C PHE A 95 -31.63 -1.42 28.12
N GLY A 96 -32.15 -1.61 26.92
CA GLY A 96 -32.66 -2.90 26.46
C GLY A 96 -31.53 -3.94 26.40
N SER A 97 -31.91 -5.22 26.49
CA SER A 97 -30.96 -6.34 26.41
C SER A 97 -30.24 -6.46 25.07
N ASP A 98 -30.77 -5.79 24.04
CA ASP A 98 -30.28 -5.70 22.68
C ASP A 98 -29.20 -4.62 22.48
N VAL A 99 -28.96 -3.75 23.46
CA VAL A 99 -27.88 -2.76 23.40
C VAL A 99 -26.58 -3.37 23.91
N ARG A 100 -25.62 -3.55 23.00
CA ARG A 100 -24.38 -4.30 23.25
C ARG A 100 -23.18 -3.35 23.40
N PHE A 101 -22.10 -3.87 24.01
CA PHE A 101 -20.80 -3.19 24.15
C PHE A 101 -20.78 -1.89 24.97
N LEU A 102 -21.78 -1.70 25.84
CA LEU A 102 -22.02 -0.47 26.60
C LEU A 102 -20.79 0.05 27.37
N ASP A 103 -20.01 -0.82 27.97
CA ASP A 103 -18.92 -0.44 28.87
C ASP A 103 -17.56 -0.26 28.15
N GLN A 104 -17.55 -0.23 26.82
CA GLN A 104 -16.35 -0.01 26.00
C GLN A 104 -16.20 1.45 25.60
N PRO A 105 -14.96 1.95 25.44
CA PRO A 105 -14.73 3.31 24.99
C PRO A 105 -15.24 3.53 23.56
N ALA A 106 -15.82 4.69 23.30
CA ALA A 106 -16.41 5.02 22.00
C ALA A 106 -15.73 6.27 21.43
N LEU A 107 -14.52 6.10 20.88
CA LEU A 107 -13.59 7.17 20.53
C LEU A 107 -13.57 7.53 19.04
N ALA A 108 -13.65 6.53 18.16
CA ALA A 108 -13.34 6.73 16.76
C ALA A 108 -14.53 7.28 15.96
N ASN A 109 -14.21 7.96 14.84
CA ASN A 109 -15.20 8.65 14.01
C ASN A 109 -15.39 8.00 12.64
N CYS A 110 -14.37 7.31 12.13
CA CYS A 110 -14.43 6.51 10.91
C CYS A 110 -13.50 5.30 11.00
N THR A 111 -13.59 4.44 10.00
CA THR A 111 -12.73 3.28 9.78
C THR A 111 -11.96 3.46 8.47
N GLY A 112 -10.81 2.82 8.34
CA GLY A 112 -10.07 2.72 7.09
C GLY A 112 -9.25 1.45 7.05
N PHE A 113 -8.68 1.12 5.90
CA PHE A 113 -7.96 -0.13 5.73
C PHE A 113 -6.80 -0.01 4.74
N LEU A 114 -5.75 -0.80 4.96
CA LEU A 114 -4.60 -0.83 4.09
C LEU A 114 -4.89 -1.60 2.80
N ILE A 115 -4.57 -0.99 1.66
CA ILE A 115 -4.46 -1.67 0.36
C ILE A 115 -3.00 -1.80 -0.09
N ALA A 116 -2.07 -1.07 0.55
CA ALA A 116 -0.62 -1.22 0.42
C ALA A 116 0.08 -0.89 1.75
N PRO A 117 1.40 -1.10 1.92
CA PRO A 117 2.08 -0.91 3.21
C PRO A 117 1.84 0.46 3.86
N ASP A 118 1.73 1.52 3.07
CA ASP A 118 1.47 2.90 3.49
C ASP A 118 0.28 3.53 2.75
N ILE A 119 -0.56 2.75 2.05
CA ILE A 119 -1.72 3.29 1.33
C ILE A 119 -2.98 2.77 2.01
N LEU A 120 -3.77 3.71 2.53
CA LEU A 120 -5.01 3.47 3.27
C LEU A 120 -6.20 4.02 2.48
N VAL A 121 -7.31 3.28 2.49
CA VAL A 121 -8.58 3.66 1.90
C VAL A 121 -9.61 3.86 3.01
N THR A 122 -10.47 4.86 2.85
CA THR A 122 -11.62 5.16 3.72
C THR A 122 -12.75 5.79 2.90
N ALA A 123 -13.85 6.21 3.53
CA ALA A 123 -14.92 6.96 2.87
C ALA A 123 -14.48 8.41 2.61
N GLY A 124 -14.99 9.01 1.53
CA GLY A 124 -14.69 10.39 1.14
C GLY A 124 -15.14 11.39 2.19
N HIS A 125 -16.34 11.23 2.74
CA HIS A 125 -16.83 12.08 3.83
C HIS A 125 -16.05 11.95 5.15
N CYS A 126 -15.12 10.99 5.26
CA CYS A 126 -14.24 10.86 6.41
C CYS A 126 -12.98 11.71 6.26
N VAL A 127 -12.58 12.07 5.03
CA VAL A 127 -11.35 12.83 4.74
C VAL A 127 -11.61 13.80 3.60
N ASP A 128 -11.73 15.09 3.90
CA ASP A 128 -12.10 16.11 2.91
C ASP A 128 -10.90 16.58 2.09
N ASP A 129 -9.79 16.90 2.76
CA ASP A 129 -8.55 17.33 2.14
C ASP A 129 -7.34 16.97 3.01
N LEU A 130 -6.14 17.42 2.60
CA LEU A 130 -4.92 17.14 3.35
C LEU A 130 -4.89 17.83 4.73
N ALA A 131 -5.44 19.03 4.87
CA ALA A 131 -5.44 19.75 6.14
C ALA A 131 -6.35 19.05 7.16
N ASP A 132 -7.53 18.63 6.71
CA ASP A 132 -8.44 17.79 7.48
C ASP A 132 -7.79 16.44 7.85
N ALA A 133 -7.16 15.77 6.89
CA ALA A 133 -6.44 14.51 7.12
C ALA A 133 -5.30 14.65 8.16
N GLN A 134 -4.61 15.78 8.18
CA GLN A 134 -3.52 16.07 9.11
C GLN A 134 -3.99 16.34 10.54
N GLY A 135 -5.26 16.69 10.74
CA GLY A 135 -5.92 16.83 12.04
C GLY A 135 -6.31 15.49 12.69
N LYS A 136 -6.01 14.36 12.02
CA LYS A 136 -6.49 13.02 12.41
C LYS A 136 -5.32 12.04 12.57
N TYR A 137 -5.51 11.07 13.46
CA TYR A 137 -4.69 9.87 13.57
C TYR A 137 -5.41 8.67 12.99
N TRP A 138 -4.65 7.79 12.34
CA TRP A 138 -5.07 6.43 11.99
C TRP A 138 -4.48 5.45 12.98
N VAL A 139 -5.33 4.82 13.79
CA VAL A 139 -4.92 3.94 14.88
C VAL A 139 -5.24 2.49 14.51
N PHE A 140 -4.19 1.68 14.34
CA PHE A 140 -4.32 0.24 14.14
C PHE A 140 -4.41 -0.51 15.47
N ASP A 141 -4.84 -1.77 15.41
CA ASP A 141 -4.99 -2.65 16.59
C ASP A 141 -5.88 -2.05 17.69
N TYR A 142 -6.79 -1.14 17.31
CA TYR A 142 -7.81 -0.56 18.19
C TYR A 142 -8.93 -1.57 18.49
N THR A 143 -8.62 -2.56 19.32
CA THR A 143 -9.48 -3.70 19.63
C THR A 143 -9.93 -3.68 21.09
N ASN A 144 -10.88 -4.55 21.45
CA ASN A 144 -11.37 -4.69 22.82
C ASN A 144 -10.30 -5.20 23.82
N ASP A 145 -9.11 -5.56 23.33
CA ASP A 145 -7.99 -6.01 24.17
C ASP A 145 -7.14 -4.83 24.66
N LEU A 146 -7.38 -3.63 24.15
CA LEU A 146 -6.76 -2.41 24.68
C LEU A 146 -7.23 -2.13 26.11
N TYR A 147 -6.29 -1.72 26.95
CA TYR A 147 -6.62 -1.31 28.30
C TYR A 147 -7.31 0.07 28.29
N PHE A 148 -8.55 0.09 28.76
CA PHE A 148 -9.31 1.30 29.07
C PHE A 148 -9.38 1.47 30.59
N ASN A 149 -8.97 2.64 31.09
CA ASN A 149 -9.10 2.99 32.49
C ASN A 149 -10.41 3.74 32.71
N PRO A 150 -11.41 3.14 33.39
CA PRO A 150 -12.71 3.78 33.61
C PRO A 150 -12.64 4.96 34.61
N THR A 151 -11.53 5.15 35.32
CA THR A 151 -11.39 6.21 36.34
C THR A 151 -11.01 7.55 35.73
N ASP A 152 -10.12 7.54 34.74
CA ASP A 152 -9.63 8.75 34.07
C ASP A 152 -10.00 8.78 32.58
N HIS A 153 -10.81 7.82 32.12
CA HIS A 153 -11.26 7.66 30.74
C HIS A 153 -10.13 7.46 29.71
N SER A 154 -8.94 7.04 30.14
CA SER A 154 -7.79 6.89 29.25
C SER A 154 -7.70 5.52 28.57
N ILE A 155 -7.22 5.52 27.32
CA ILE A 155 -6.92 4.35 26.50
C ILE A 155 -5.44 4.39 26.15
N ASN A 156 -4.74 3.30 26.47
CA ASN A 156 -3.32 3.16 26.14
C ASN A 156 -3.13 2.47 24.79
N VAL A 157 -2.52 3.17 23.84
CA VAL A 157 -2.20 2.66 22.50
C VAL A 157 -0.69 2.69 22.29
N LYS A 158 -0.14 1.70 21.58
CA LYS A 158 1.29 1.71 21.25
C LYS A 158 1.58 2.79 20.20
N PRO A 159 2.63 3.62 20.38
CA PRO A 159 2.99 4.62 19.37
C PRO A 159 3.24 4.06 17.97
N THR A 160 3.69 2.80 17.87
CA THR A 160 3.90 2.10 16.59
C THR A 160 2.62 1.86 15.80
N ASP A 161 1.47 1.92 16.45
CA ASP A 161 0.15 1.67 15.88
C ASP A 161 -0.60 2.96 15.53
N VAL A 162 -0.02 4.13 15.84
CA VAL A 162 -0.58 5.46 15.55
C VAL A 162 0.10 6.07 14.32
N TYR A 163 -0.65 6.29 13.25
CA TYR A 163 -0.16 6.79 11.96
C TYR A 163 -0.77 8.15 11.64
N GLU A 164 -0.03 8.93 10.86
CA GLU A 164 -0.49 10.21 10.33
C GLU A 164 -0.56 10.14 8.80
N VAL A 165 -1.33 11.04 8.21
CA VAL A 165 -1.40 11.18 6.75
C VAL A 165 -0.27 12.08 6.26
N ALA A 166 0.54 11.56 5.32
CA ALA A 166 1.58 12.32 4.63
C ALA A 166 1.08 12.95 3.33
N GLU A 167 0.12 12.30 2.65
CA GLU A 167 -0.38 12.74 1.34
C GLU A 167 -1.83 12.25 1.16
N VAL A 168 -2.67 13.03 0.48
CA VAL A 168 -4.00 12.60 0.01
C VAL A 168 -3.91 12.40 -1.49
N TYR A 169 -4.10 11.16 -1.95
CA TYR A 169 -4.04 10.83 -3.38
C TYR A 169 -5.34 11.18 -4.10
N SER A 170 -6.47 10.93 -3.46
CA SER A 170 -7.81 11.21 -3.99
C SER A 170 -8.78 11.28 -2.84
N THR A 171 -9.73 12.19 -2.93
CA THR A 171 -10.92 12.25 -2.08
C THR A 171 -12.09 12.66 -2.96
N ILE A 172 -13.19 11.92 -2.85
CA ILE A 172 -14.42 12.16 -3.60
C ILE A 172 -15.59 11.94 -2.64
N LEU A 173 -16.40 12.98 -2.51
CA LEU A 173 -17.75 12.92 -1.97
C LEU A 173 -18.65 13.61 -2.99
N ASP A 174 -19.41 12.82 -3.74
CA ASP A 174 -20.26 13.28 -4.83
C ASP A 174 -21.62 12.58 -4.74
N ASP A 175 -22.63 13.32 -4.31
CA ASP A 175 -24.01 12.84 -4.14
C ASP A 175 -24.72 12.62 -5.47
N GLU A 176 -24.30 13.27 -6.56
CA GLU A 176 -24.90 13.08 -7.89
C GLU A 176 -24.43 11.77 -8.54
N LEU A 177 -23.16 11.42 -8.32
CA LEU A 177 -22.53 10.22 -8.88
C LEU A 177 -22.50 9.02 -7.90
N ASP A 178 -23.04 9.21 -6.69
CA ASP A 178 -22.98 8.28 -5.56
C ASP A 178 -21.54 7.76 -5.31
N LYS A 179 -20.56 8.68 -5.34
CA LYS A 179 -19.15 8.35 -5.08
C LYS A 179 -18.73 8.88 -3.71
N ASP A 180 -18.13 8.00 -2.92
CA ASP A 180 -17.74 8.31 -1.55
C ASP A 180 -16.50 7.48 -1.18
N TYR A 181 -15.32 8.01 -1.46
CA TYR A 181 -14.06 7.36 -1.10
C TYR A 181 -12.93 8.36 -0.92
N ALA A 182 -11.97 8.02 -0.07
CA ALA A 182 -10.68 8.68 0.03
C ALA A 182 -9.55 7.65 0.02
N VAL A 183 -8.46 7.99 -0.65
CA VAL A 183 -7.21 7.22 -0.68
C VAL A 183 -6.10 8.12 -0.19
N VAL A 184 -5.45 7.71 0.90
CA VAL A 184 -4.41 8.49 1.57
C VAL A 184 -3.13 7.68 1.71
N ARG A 185 -2.01 8.38 1.75
CA ARG A 185 -0.71 7.81 2.08
C ARG A 185 -0.37 8.12 3.52
N LEU A 186 -0.03 7.08 4.28
CA LEU A 186 0.45 7.20 5.65
C LEU A 186 1.92 7.65 5.69
N ASN A 187 2.33 8.24 6.80
CA ASN A 187 3.68 8.78 7.00
C ASN A 187 4.80 7.72 7.07
N ARG A 188 4.44 6.44 7.17
CA ARG A 188 5.38 5.31 7.16
C ARG A 188 4.70 4.03 6.71
N LYS A 189 5.51 3.10 6.22
CA LYS A 189 5.08 1.75 5.83
C LYS A 189 4.79 0.89 7.06
N SER A 190 3.73 0.10 6.97
CA SER A 190 3.35 -0.92 7.95
C SER A 190 3.76 -2.31 7.48
N GLU A 191 4.18 -3.15 8.43
CA GLU A 191 4.46 -4.57 8.18
C GLU A 191 3.19 -5.41 7.99
N ARG A 192 2.03 -4.86 8.40
CA ARG A 192 0.71 -5.48 8.27
C ARG A 192 0.44 -5.93 6.83
N ALA A 193 -0.22 -7.08 6.68
CA ALA A 193 -0.63 -7.62 5.39
C ALA A 193 -1.86 -6.83 4.89
N PRO A 194 -1.74 -6.02 3.82
CA PRO A 194 -2.86 -5.23 3.32
C PRO A 194 -3.90 -6.14 2.66
N TYR A 195 -5.12 -5.64 2.55
CA TYR A 195 -6.17 -6.35 1.83
C TYR A 195 -5.85 -6.45 0.34
N ARG A 196 -6.14 -7.63 -0.22
CA ARG A 196 -6.24 -7.81 -1.68
C ARG A 196 -7.62 -7.35 -2.14
N PHE A 197 -7.75 -6.96 -3.40
CA PHE A 197 -8.96 -6.30 -3.88
C PHE A 197 -9.32 -6.64 -5.31
N ARG A 198 -10.62 -6.56 -5.61
CA ARG A 198 -11.13 -6.69 -6.96
C ARG A 198 -10.65 -5.56 -7.85
N THR A 199 -10.03 -5.93 -8.97
CA THR A 199 -9.48 -4.96 -9.93
C THR A 199 -10.47 -4.63 -11.05
N SER A 200 -11.40 -5.55 -11.34
CA SER A 200 -12.41 -5.42 -12.40
C SER A 200 -13.68 -6.23 -12.13
N GLY A 201 -14.74 -5.95 -12.89
CA GLY A 201 -16.04 -6.59 -12.74
C GLY A 201 -16.83 -6.06 -11.54
N LYS A 202 -17.91 -6.78 -11.19
CA LYS A 202 -18.75 -6.48 -10.04
C LYS A 202 -18.91 -7.73 -9.16
N VAL A 203 -19.15 -7.52 -7.87
CA VAL A 203 -19.59 -8.59 -6.95
C VAL A 203 -20.93 -9.17 -7.43
N SER A 204 -21.25 -10.42 -7.11
CA SER A 204 -22.56 -10.99 -7.46
C SER A 204 -23.59 -10.73 -6.37
N ASN A 205 -24.87 -10.68 -6.74
CA ASN A 205 -25.94 -10.73 -5.73
C ASN A 205 -25.84 -12.05 -4.95
N PHE A 206 -26.23 -12.01 -3.68
CA PHE A 206 -26.17 -13.11 -2.72
C PHE A 206 -24.76 -13.59 -2.35
N THR A 207 -23.69 -12.92 -2.82
CA THR A 207 -22.33 -13.16 -2.33
C THR A 207 -22.25 -12.83 -0.84
N SER A 208 -21.70 -13.76 -0.05
CA SER A 208 -21.43 -13.53 1.37
C SER A 208 -20.32 -12.49 1.52
N VAL A 209 -20.55 -11.52 2.40
CA VAL A 209 -19.60 -10.43 2.68
C VAL A 209 -19.48 -10.20 4.19
N ASN A 210 -18.32 -9.68 4.58
CA ASN A 210 -18.00 -9.33 5.96
C ASN A 210 -17.48 -7.89 6.01
N THR A 211 -17.52 -7.29 7.18
CA THR A 211 -16.86 -6.01 7.46
C THR A 211 -16.16 -6.04 8.81
N ILE A 212 -15.10 -5.24 8.92
CA ILE A 212 -14.46 -4.90 10.19
C ILE A 212 -14.51 -3.39 10.32
N GLY A 213 -14.95 -2.86 11.45
CA GLY A 213 -15.05 -1.41 11.63
C GLY A 213 -15.31 -0.99 13.05
N SER A 214 -15.45 0.32 13.25
CA SER A 214 -15.63 0.94 14.57
C SER A 214 -17.05 1.48 14.74
N PRO A 215 -18.05 0.61 14.99
CA PRO A 215 -19.43 1.04 15.06
C PRO A 215 -19.63 1.92 16.29
N THR A 216 -20.23 3.08 16.11
CA THR A 216 -20.40 4.13 17.12
C THR A 216 -19.07 4.53 17.79
N GLY A 217 -17.92 4.33 17.11
CA GLY A 217 -16.60 4.62 17.65
C GLY A 217 -16.04 3.58 18.62
N LEU A 218 -16.72 2.45 18.78
CA LEU A 218 -16.27 1.31 19.60
C LEU A 218 -14.93 0.74 19.10
N PRO A 219 -14.18 -0.02 19.92
CA PRO A 219 -13.10 -0.85 19.41
C PRO A 219 -13.59 -1.72 18.27
N LEU A 220 -12.70 -2.06 17.33
CA LEU A 220 -13.04 -2.77 16.11
C LEU A 220 -13.97 -3.96 16.39
N LYS A 221 -15.04 -4.05 15.61
CA LYS A 221 -16.03 -5.12 15.61
C LYS A 221 -16.04 -5.80 14.25
N PHE A 222 -16.29 -7.10 14.27
CA PHE A 222 -16.53 -7.88 13.09
C PHE A 222 -18.04 -8.05 12.90
N SER A 223 -18.54 -7.78 11.70
CA SER A 223 -19.89 -8.19 11.29
C SER A 223 -19.76 -9.07 10.04
N GLY A 224 -20.37 -10.24 10.11
CA GLY A 224 -20.34 -11.25 9.05
C GLY A 224 -21.74 -11.81 8.77
N ASN A 225 -21.80 -12.92 8.03
CA ASN A 225 -23.07 -13.53 7.60
C ASN A 225 -24.00 -12.57 6.80
N ALA A 226 -23.43 -11.50 6.26
CA ALA A 226 -24.14 -10.59 5.40
C ALA A 226 -23.99 -11.04 3.94
N THR A 227 -24.88 -10.53 3.10
CA THR A 227 -24.98 -10.84 1.68
C THR A 227 -25.20 -9.57 0.89
N VAL A 228 -24.71 -9.58 -0.35
CA VAL A 228 -25.06 -8.55 -1.33
C VAL A 228 -26.52 -8.70 -1.74
N VAL A 229 -27.33 -7.67 -1.52
CA VAL A 229 -28.78 -7.72 -1.81
C VAL A 229 -29.12 -7.05 -3.14
N ASP A 230 -28.35 -6.03 -3.54
CA ASP A 230 -28.53 -5.33 -4.82
C ASP A 230 -27.20 -4.76 -5.31
N ASN A 231 -26.77 -5.17 -6.49
CA ASN A 231 -25.59 -4.65 -7.18
C ASN A 231 -25.92 -4.13 -8.60
N SER A 232 -27.19 -3.80 -8.85
CA SER A 232 -27.61 -3.14 -10.08
C SER A 232 -26.94 -1.77 -10.33
N PRO A 233 -26.64 -0.93 -9.31
CA PRO A 233 -26.00 0.36 -9.53
C PRO A 233 -24.58 0.23 -10.09
N GLU A 234 -24.05 1.32 -10.64
CA GLU A 234 -22.73 1.33 -11.27
C GLU A 234 -21.61 1.32 -10.23
N ASN A 235 -21.58 2.33 -9.35
CA ASN A 235 -20.46 2.64 -8.46
C ASN A 235 -20.61 2.06 -7.05
N TRP A 236 -21.80 1.59 -6.67
CA TRP A 236 -22.06 1.03 -5.34
C TRP A 236 -22.94 -0.22 -5.39
N PHE A 237 -23.01 -0.94 -4.27
CA PHE A 237 -23.92 -2.05 -4.04
C PHE A 237 -24.47 -2.02 -2.61
N LYS A 238 -25.59 -2.70 -2.38
CA LYS A 238 -26.25 -2.83 -1.08
C LYS A 238 -25.95 -4.17 -0.44
N THR A 239 -25.87 -4.15 0.89
CA THR A 239 -25.76 -5.35 1.72
C THR A 239 -26.72 -5.28 2.91
N ASN A 240 -26.87 -6.41 3.59
CA ASN A 240 -27.52 -6.49 4.91
C ASN A 240 -26.50 -6.58 6.05
N ILE A 241 -25.36 -5.89 5.93
CA ILE A 241 -24.36 -5.80 7.00
C ILE A 241 -24.93 -4.99 8.16
N ASP A 242 -24.67 -5.41 9.39
CA ASP A 242 -24.97 -4.63 10.59
C ASP A 242 -23.99 -3.46 10.71
N ALA A 243 -24.41 -2.27 10.28
CA ALA A 243 -23.57 -1.08 10.25
C ALA A 243 -24.14 0.08 11.09
N PHE A 244 -23.26 0.74 11.83
CA PHE A 244 -23.52 1.92 12.63
C PHE A 244 -22.64 3.10 12.14
N PRO A 245 -22.91 4.37 12.50
CA PRO A 245 -21.98 5.48 12.34
C PRO A 245 -20.59 5.12 12.87
N GLY A 246 -19.51 5.67 12.32
CA GLY A 246 -18.15 5.24 12.68
C GLY A 246 -17.64 4.02 11.90
N ASN A 247 -18.54 3.18 11.35
CA ASN A 247 -18.13 2.14 10.39
C ASN A 247 -17.81 2.69 8.99
N SER A 248 -18.15 3.94 8.70
CA SER A 248 -17.84 4.59 7.44
C SER A 248 -16.35 4.45 7.11
N GLY A 249 -16.04 4.03 5.88
CA GLY A 249 -14.70 3.73 5.41
C GLY A 249 -14.19 2.31 5.74
N GLY A 250 -14.99 1.50 6.44
CA GLY A 250 -14.64 0.11 6.73
C GLY A 250 -14.57 -0.77 5.48
N PRO A 251 -13.66 -1.77 5.43
CA PRO A 251 -13.56 -2.70 4.32
C PRO A 251 -14.76 -3.65 4.28
N VAL A 252 -15.34 -3.81 3.09
CA VAL A 252 -16.30 -4.89 2.80
C VAL A 252 -15.64 -5.92 1.90
N PHE A 253 -15.55 -7.16 2.37
CA PHE A 253 -14.75 -8.22 1.75
C PHE A 253 -15.44 -9.58 1.77
N ASP A 254 -15.05 -10.47 0.84
CA ASP A 254 -15.57 -11.83 0.76
C ASP A 254 -14.98 -12.74 1.87
N GLN A 255 -15.41 -14.01 1.92
CA GLN A 255 -14.87 -14.99 2.87
C GLN A 255 -13.35 -15.24 2.77
N ASN A 256 -12.69 -14.81 1.69
CA ASN A 256 -11.25 -14.98 1.47
C ASN A 256 -10.45 -13.69 1.77
N GLY A 257 -11.12 -12.64 2.23
CA GLY A 257 -10.50 -11.33 2.49
C GLY A 257 -10.22 -10.50 1.23
N PHE A 258 -10.91 -10.81 0.13
CA PHE A 258 -10.84 -10.02 -1.09
C PHE A 258 -11.84 -8.87 -1.00
N LEU A 259 -11.35 -7.63 -1.07
CA LEU A 259 -12.20 -6.45 -1.00
C LEU A 259 -13.15 -6.39 -2.19
N GLU A 260 -14.40 -6.10 -1.87
CA GLU A 260 -15.47 -5.78 -2.80
C GLU A 260 -15.81 -4.28 -2.75
N GLY A 261 -15.59 -3.63 -1.60
CA GLY A 261 -15.82 -2.19 -1.49
C GLY A 261 -15.55 -1.58 -0.12
N ILE A 262 -16.01 -0.33 0.01
CA ILE A 262 -15.86 0.56 1.15
C ILE A 262 -17.27 0.83 1.70
N LEU A 263 -17.51 0.52 2.97
CA LEU A 263 -18.78 0.82 3.61
C LEU A 263 -18.93 2.33 3.78
N VAL A 264 -19.91 2.96 3.14
CA VAL A 264 -20.06 4.43 3.10
C VAL A 264 -21.35 4.92 3.75
N ARG A 265 -22.39 4.08 3.75
CA ARG A 265 -23.68 4.41 4.37
C ARG A 265 -24.25 3.18 5.08
N GLY A 266 -24.77 3.37 6.29
CA GLY A 266 -25.56 2.33 6.97
C GLY A 266 -27.00 2.32 6.49
N ALA A 267 -27.80 1.40 7.01
CA ALA A 267 -29.15 1.20 6.52
C ALA A 267 -30.15 2.20 7.08
N ILE A 268 -30.92 2.90 6.24
CA ILE A 268 -31.83 3.98 6.68
C ILE A 268 -33.32 3.68 6.36
N GLU A 269 -34.23 4.13 7.22
CA GLU A 269 -35.69 4.11 7.00
C GLU A 269 -36.32 5.43 7.48
N TYR A 270 -37.36 5.94 6.80
CA TYR A 270 -38.06 7.16 7.21
C TYR A 270 -39.20 6.86 8.20
N ASP A 271 -39.13 7.39 9.42
CA ASP A 271 -40.22 7.32 10.39
C ASP A 271 -41.23 8.45 10.16
N TYR A 272 -42.29 8.12 9.43
CA TYR A 272 -43.40 9.04 9.13
C TYR A 272 -44.12 9.59 10.37
N SER A 273 -44.04 8.91 11.51
CA SER A 273 -44.69 9.36 12.74
C SER A 273 -43.90 10.47 13.44
N ARG A 274 -42.57 10.49 13.26
CA ARG A 274 -41.65 11.46 13.84
C ARG A 274 -41.22 12.53 12.84
N GLY A 275 -41.41 12.29 11.54
CA GLY A 275 -40.99 13.20 10.48
C GLY A 275 -39.49 13.19 10.22
N GLU A 276 -38.79 12.16 10.71
CA GLU A 276 -37.33 12.02 10.72
C GLU A 276 -36.96 10.58 10.33
N TYR A 277 -35.70 10.32 9.96
CA TYR A 277 -35.25 8.95 9.68
C TYR A 277 -34.89 8.19 10.99
N THR A 278 -34.86 6.85 10.95
CA THR A 278 -34.57 5.92 12.07
C THR A 278 -33.10 5.85 12.56
N GLY A 279 -32.79 6.23 13.80
CA GLY A 279 -31.40 6.21 14.32
C GLY A 279 -30.90 4.84 14.77
N ASP A 280 -29.62 4.72 15.11
CA ASP A 280 -29.04 3.42 15.55
C ASP A 280 -29.61 2.91 16.87
N TYR A 281 -29.97 3.87 17.70
CA TYR A 281 -30.57 3.65 19.00
C TYR A 281 -31.83 4.49 19.08
N ILE A 282 -32.81 3.97 19.80
CA ILE A 282 -34.11 4.59 19.97
C ILE A 282 -34.54 4.55 21.43
N TYR A 283 -35.15 5.63 21.90
CA TYR A 283 -35.84 5.61 23.18
C TYR A 283 -37.19 4.89 23.04
N ASP A 284 -37.40 3.88 23.88
CA ASP A 284 -38.66 3.16 23.99
C ASP A 284 -39.36 3.53 25.31
N SER A 285 -40.45 4.30 25.17
CA SER A 285 -41.26 4.77 26.30
C SER A 285 -41.95 3.64 27.08
N SER A 286 -42.10 2.44 26.51
CA SER A 286 -42.77 1.33 27.18
C SER A 286 -41.92 0.71 28.30
N CYS A 287 -40.60 0.76 28.15
CA CYS A 287 -39.62 0.29 29.13
C CYS A 287 -38.83 1.42 29.80
N ASP A 288 -39.01 2.66 29.32
CA ASP A 288 -38.18 3.81 29.66
C ASP A 288 -36.69 3.52 29.39
N CYS A 289 -36.39 2.88 28.27
CA CYS A 289 -35.07 2.34 27.98
C CYS A 289 -34.60 2.63 26.55
N ILE A 290 -33.29 2.63 26.36
CA ILE A 290 -32.65 2.77 25.05
C ILE A 290 -32.55 1.39 24.41
N LYS A 291 -32.96 1.26 23.16
CA LYS A 291 -32.89 0.02 22.35
C LYS A 291 -32.09 0.26 21.09
N THR A 292 -31.57 -0.80 20.50
CA THR A 292 -30.97 -0.80 19.16
C THR A 292 -32.09 -0.80 18.12
N VAL A 293 -31.96 0.01 17.06
CA VAL A 293 -32.89 -0.07 15.93
C VAL A 293 -32.54 -1.26 15.06
N ALA A 294 -33.53 -2.12 14.87
CA ALA A 294 -33.44 -3.33 14.09
C ALA A 294 -34.47 -3.33 12.96
N PHE A 295 -34.03 -3.76 11.79
CA PHE A 295 -34.81 -3.89 10.57
C PHE A 295 -35.17 -5.35 10.32
N GLU A 296 -36.44 -5.63 9.99
CA GLU A 296 -36.90 -7.00 9.74
C GLU A 296 -36.45 -7.55 8.36
N ASN A 297 -36.31 -6.68 7.36
CA ASN A 297 -35.88 -7.07 6.02
C ASN A 297 -35.09 -5.94 5.33
N THR A 298 -34.45 -6.29 4.22
CA THR A 298 -33.55 -5.42 3.45
C THR A 298 -34.17 -4.91 2.15
N LEU A 299 -35.34 -5.44 1.76
CA LEU A 299 -35.99 -5.16 0.47
C LEU A 299 -36.72 -3.81 0.49
N PHE A 300 -37.24 -3.41 1.66
CA PHE A 300 -37.97 -2.15 1.82
C PHE A 300 -37.15 -1.06 2.52
N ASN A 301 -36.03 -1.45 3.12
CA ASN A 301 -35.10 -0.54 3.78
C ASN A 301 -33.94 -0.20 2.84
N ALA A 302 -33.39 1.00 2.96
CA ALA A 302 -32.20 1.35 2.20
C ALA A 302 -31.01 0.61 2.83
N GLY A 303 -30.74 -0.63 2.40
CA GLY A 303 -29.62 -1.43 2.90
C GLY A 303 -28.28 -0.67 2.90
N CYS A 304 -27.32 -1.15 3.67
CA CYS A 304 -26.00 -0.51 3.77
C CYS A 304 -25.39 -0.33 2.38
N GLN A 305 -24.93 0.89 2.07
CA GLN A 305 -24.33 1.21 0.79
C GLN A 305 -22.81 1.07 0.86
N ILE A 306 -22.29 0.35 -0.14
CA ILE A 306 -20.88 0.03 -0.26
C ILE A 306 -20.39 0.60 -1.58
N HIS A 307 -19.46 1.56 -1.52
CA HIS A 307 -18.77 2.05 -2.70
C HIS A 307 -17.83 0.96 -3.23
N LYS A 308 -17.90 0.66 -4.53
CA LYS A 308 -17.15 -0.45 -5.11
C LYS A 308 -15.67 -0.14 -5.13
N ILE A 309 -14.86 -1.10 -4.69
CA ILE A 309 -13.41 -0.96 -4.77
C ILE A 309 -12.92 -0.86 -6.22
N THR A 310 -13.70 -1.36 -7.18
CA THR A 310 -13.39 -1.26 -8.60
C THR A 310 -13.58 0.14 -9.17
N ASP A 311 -14.35 1.02 -8.52
CA ASP A 311 -14.60 2.40 -8.96
C ASP A 311 -13.53 3.39 -8.48
N ILE A 312 -12.62 2.98 -7.58
CA ILE A 312 -11.44 3.78 -7.27
C ILE A 312 -10.52 3.87 -8.51
N PRO A 313 -9.77 4.99 -8.69
CA PRO A 313 -8.99 5.24 -9.90
C PRO A 313 -8.04 4.10 -10.25
N TYR A 314 -8.01 3.73 -11.53
CA TYR A 314 -7.22 2.61 -12.02
C TYR A 314 -5.74 2.74 -11.67
N ASN A 315 -5.15 3.91 -11.87
CA ASN A 315 -3.75 4.20 -11.53
C ASN A 315 -3.44 3.98 -10.04
N LEU A 316 -4.37 4.25 -9.12
CA LEU A 316 -4.17 4.02 -7.69
C LEU A 316 -4.21 2.52 -7.34
N LYS A 317 -5.09 1.74 -7.99
CA LYS A 317 -5.09 0.27 -7.86
C LYS A 317 -3.77 -0.34 -8.32
N ILE A 318 -3.26 0.14 -9.46
CA ILE A 318 -1.97 -0.29 -10.03
C ILE A 318 -0.82 0.07 -9.09
N LEU A 319 -0.81 1.31 -8.58
CA LEU A 319 0.18 1.77 -7.62
C LEU A 319 0.19 0.91 -6.34
N ALA A 320 -1.00 0.57 -5.81
CA ALA A 320 -1.10 -0.26 -4.61
C ALA A 320 -0.57 -1.69 -4.83
N ILE A 321 -0.88 -2.33 -5.97
CA ILE A 321 -0.33 -3.64 -6.32
C ILE A 321 1.20 -3.54 -6.45
N TYR A 322 1.69 -2.53 -7.16
CA TYR A 322 3.12 -2.30 -7.34
C TYR A 322 3.85 -2.12 -6.00
N GLU A 323 3.35 -1.26 -5.10
CA GLU A 323 4.01 -1.00 -3.81
C GLU A 323 4.00 -2.23 -2.88
N ASN A 324 2.99 -3.12 -2.98
CA ASN A 324 3.01 -4.39 -2.26
C ASN A 324 4.09 -5.35 -2.76
N LEU A 325 4.18 -5.54 -4.07
CA LEU A 325 5.20 -6.41 -4.68
C LEU A 325 6.60 -5.85 -4.44
N LYS A 326 6.77 -4.54 -4.62
CA LYS A 326 8.02 -3.85 -4.28
C LYS A 326 8.41 -4.08 -2.83
N TYR A 327 7.48 -3.89 -1.89
CA TYR A 327 7.76 -4.13 -0.47
C TYR A 327 8.15 -5.58 -0.18
N ALA A 328 7.46 -6.55 -0.79
CA ALA A 328 7.81 -7.96 -0.66
C ALA A 328 9.20 -8.26 -1.25
N ILE A 329 9.56 -7.63 -2.37
CA ILE A 329 10.86 -7.81 -3.03
C ILE A 329 12.01 -7.21 -2.21
N GLU A 330 11.85 -5.96 -1.77
CA GLU A 330 12.85 -5.24 -0.97
C GLU A 330 13.16 -5.98 0.35
N ASN A 331 12.15 -6.64 0.93
CA ASN A 331 12.27 -7.37 2.20
C ASN A 331 12.41 -8.89 2.03
N LYS A 332 12.42 -9.42 0.80
CA LYS A 332 12.53 -10.86 0.47
C LYS A 332 11.49 -11.74 1.19
N LEU A 333 10.22 -11.34 1.10
CA LEU A 333 9.10 -11.98 1.80
C LEU A 333 8.32 -12.92 0.87
N ASP A 334 8.68 -14.21 0.83
CA ASP A 334 8.12 -15.20 -0.11
C ASP A 334 6.59 -15.28 -0.04
N GLN A 335 6.03 -15.47 1.16
CA GLN A 335 4.58 -15.60 1.35
C GLN A 335 3.83 -14.34 0.93
N ARG A 336 4.38 -13.15 1.22
CA ARG A 336 3.76 -11.88 0.83
C ARG A 336 3.88 -11.66 -0.67
N PHE A 337 5.00 -12.05 -1.28
CA PHE A 337 5.17 -12.03 -2.73
C PHE A 337 4.11 -12.90 -3.40
N ASP A 338 3.95 -14.16 -2.97
CA ASP A 338 2.98 -15.10 -3.55
C ASP A 338 1.53 -14.60 -3.47
N GLN A 339 1.14 -13.98 -2.36
CA GLN A 339 -0.19 -13.38 -2.19
C GLN A 339 -0.49 -12.34 -3.28
N TRP A 340 0.49 -11.49 -3.61
CA TRP A 340 0.37 -10.43 -4.61
C TRP A 340 0.76 -10.88 -6.03
N ASN A 341 1.43 -12.03 -6.17
CA ASN A 341 1.72 -12.65 -7.46
C ASN A 341 0.45 -13.11 -8.20
N SER A 342 -0.69 -13.19 -7.50
CA SER A 342 -2.02 -13.34 -8.11
C SER A 342 -2.38 -12.21 -9.09
N TYR A 343 -1.70 -11.06 -9.00
CA TYR A 343 -1.80 -9.95 -9.95
C TYR A 343 -0.64 -9.92 -10.95
N SER A 344 -0.13 -11.08 -11.38
CA SER A 344 1.08 -11.21 -12.23
C SER A 344 1.04 -10.41 -13.53
N TRP A 345 -0.14 -10.05 -14.02
CA TRP A 345 -0.29 -9.14 -15.17
C TRP A 345 0.40 -7.78 -14.94
N ILE A 346 0.56 -7.32 -13.70
CA ILE A 346 1.24 -6.06 -13.36
C ILE A 346 2.70 -6.00 -13.79
N TYR A 347 3.34 -7.16 -13.99
CA TYR A 347 4.73 -7.23 -14.43
C TYR A 347 4.91 -6.74 -15.86
N SER A 348 3.88 -6.89 -16.69
CA SER A 348 3.90 -6.44 -18.08
C SER A 348 4.05 -4.93 -18.15
N SER A 349 4.86 -4.50 -19.12
CA SER A 349 5.11 -3.08 -19.42
C SER A 349 3.83 -2.30 -19.79
N GLN A 350 2.76 -3.00 -20.16
CA GLN A 350 1.44 -2.42 -20.42
C GLN A 350 0.78 -1.85 -19.16
N TYR A 351 1.04 -2.44 -17.99
CA TYR A 351 0.34 -2.14 -16.75
C TYR A 351 1.25 -1.53 -15.68
N ALA A 352 2.55 -1.78 -15.74
CA ALA A 352 3.51 -1.22 -14.81
C ALA A 352 3.46 0.32 -14.83
N PRO A 353 3.50 1.01 -13.67
CA PRO A 353 3.54 2.46 -13.64
C PRO A 353 4.77 2.99 -14.39
N ALA A 354 4.56 3.89 -15.36
CA ALA A 354 5.60 4.32 -16.31
C ALA A 354 6.80 5.05 -15.65
N ASP A 355 6.58 5.65 -14.48
CA ASP A 355 7.60 6.37 -13.69
C ASP A 355 8.34 5.46 -12.69
N LYS A 356 7.98 4.18 -12.61
CA LYS A 356 8.53 3.23 -11.63
C LYS A 356 9.51 2.27 -12.29
N GLU A 357 10.41 1.75 -11.46
CA GLU A 357 11.34 0.72 -11.88
C GLU A 357 10.61 -0.61 -12.14
N SER A 358 11.06 -1.37 -13.15
CA SER A 358 10.56 -2.73 -13.38
C SER A 358 10.74 -3.59 -12.11
N LEU A 359 9.68 -4.27 -11.68
CA LEU A 359 9.74 -5.19 -10.54
C LEU A 359 10.75 -6.33 -10.76
N LEU A 360 10.96 -6.75 -12.02
CA LEU A 360 11.99 -7.73 -12.37
C LEU A 360 13.39 -7.18 -12.11
N LEU A 361 13.66 -5.95 -12.55
CA LEU A 361 14.95 -5.29 -12.33
C LEU A 361 15.18 -5.02 -10.84
N LEU A 362 14.15 -4.59 -10.12
CA LEU A 362 14.19 -4.41 -8.67
C LEU A 362 14.54 -5.73 -7.96
N ALA A 363 13.89 -6.83 -8.34
CA ALA A 363 14.17 -8.16 -7.77
C ALA A 363 15.61 -8.60 -8.05
N ALA A 364 16.11 -8.36 -9.27
CA ALA A 364 17.49 -8.66 -9.64
C ALA A 364 18.50 -7.83 -8.83
N LYS A 365 18.26 -6.52 -8.67
CA LYS A 365 19.09 -5.62 -7.86
C LYS A 365 19.14 -5.99 -6.39
N ASN A 366 18.05 -6.54 -5.85
CA ASN A 366 17.97 -7.05 -4.48
C ASN A 366 18.51 -8.49 -4.35
N GLY A 367 18.88 -9.13 -5.46
CA GLY A 367 19.31 -10.53 -5.48
C GLY A 367 18.23 -11.48 -4.97
N TYR A 368 16.95 -11.14 -5.18
CA TYR A 368 15.83 -11.93 -4.72
C TYR A 368 15.42 -12.93 -5.81
N GLN A 369 16.16 -14.04 -5.86
CA GLN A 369 16.07 -15.01 -6.94
C GLN A 369 14.66 -15.59 -7.13
N TYR A 370 13.96 -15.90 -6.04
CA TYR A 370 12.58 -16.42 -6.10
C TYR A 370 11.63 -15.48 -6.86
N ALA A 371 11.66 -14.18 -6.56
CA ALA A 371 10.85 -13.21 -7.30
C ALA A 371 11.33 -13.03 -8.75
N VAL A 372 12.64 -13.07 -9.01
CA VAL A 372 13.16 -13.02 -10.38
C VAL A 372 12.61 -14.16 -11.22
N GLU A 373 12.67 -15.39 -10.72
CA GLU A 373 12.21 -16.57 -11.45
C GLU A 373 10.70 -16.50 -11.76
N ASN A 374 9.89 -16.07 -10.79
CA ASN A 374 8.45 -15.90 -10.96
C ASN A 374 8.08 -14.77 -11.93
N ILE A 375 8.77 -13.63 -11.87
CA ILE A 375 8.46 -12.47 -12.73
C ILE A 375 8.99 -12.70 -14.15
N PHE A 376 10.21 -13.21 -14.29
CA PHE A 376 10.88 -13.38 -15.59
C PHE A 376 10.04 -14.24 -16.54
N GLY A 377 9.47 -15.34 -16.03
CA GLY A 377 8.61 -16.22 -16.81
C GLY A 377 7.40 -15.55 -17.45
N VAL A 378 6.92 -14.43 -16.88
CA VAL A 378 5.77 -13.67 -17.38
C VAL A 378 6.18 -12.65 -18.44
N VAL A 379 7.34 -12.00 -18.28
CA VAL A 379 7.71 -10.81 -19.09
C VAL A 379 8.86 -11.02 -20.06
N LYS A 380 9.49 -12.22 -20.09
CA LYS A 380 10.67 -12.49 -20.91
C LYS A 380 10.54 -12.06 -22.38
N ASP A 381 9.35 -12.22 -22.96
CA ASP A 381 9.08 -11.95 -24.37
C ASP A 381 8.85 -10.45 -24.64
N GLU A 382 8.71 -9.63 -23.58
CA GLU A 382 8.59 -8.17 -23.65
C GLU A 382 9.93 -7.44 -23.46
N LEU A 383 10.98 -8.15 -23.00
CA LEU A 383 12.26 -7.54 -22.64
C LEU A 383 12.98 -6.99 -23.87
N LYS A 384 13.38 -5.72 -23.78
CA LYS A 384 14.24 -5.08 -24.78
C LYS A 384 15.70 -5.36 -24.46
N GLU A 385 16.56 -5.10 -25.43
CA GLU A 385 18.01 -5.23 -25.26
C GLU A 385 18.53 -4.44 -24.04
N GLN A 386 18.04 -3.22 -23.81
CA GLN A 386 18.41 -2.43 -22.64
C GLN A 386 17.98 -3.07 -21.30
N ASP A 387 16.86 -3.79 -21.28
CA ASP A 387 16.34 -4.43 -20.07
C ASP A 387 17.17 -5.67 -19.76
N ASN A 388 17.45 -6.48 -20.79
CA ASN A 388 18.39 -7.60 -20.74
C ASN A 388 19.76 -7.16 -20.19
N ARG A 389 20.29 -6.04 -20.70
CA ARG A 389 21.53 -5.46 -20.19
C ARG A 389 21.45 -5.14 -18.70
N ALA A 390 20.39 -4.45 -18.30
CA ALA A 390 20.20 -4.01 -16.92
C ALA A 390 20.10 -5.20 -15.95
N LEU A 391 19.49 -6.30 -16.36
CA LEU A 391 19.41 -7.54 -15.58
C LEU A 391 20.78 -8.20 -15.39
N LEU A 392 21.56 -8.34 -16.47
CA LEU A 392 22.93 -8.86 -16.40
C LEU A 392 23.81 -7.96 -15.52
N ASP A 393 23.72 -6.63 -15.68
CA ASP A 393 24.45 -5.66 -14.86
C ASP A 393 24.04 -5.72 -13.37
N ALA A 394 22.75 -5.90 -13.08
CA ALA A 394 22.24 -6.04 -11.72
C ALA A 394 22.82 -7.29 -11.04
N ALA A 395 22.80 -8.43 -11.73
CA ALA A 395 23.40 -9.67 -11.22
C ALA A 395 24.92 -9.54 -11.03
N TYR A 396 25.62 -8.99 -12.03
CA TYR A 396 27.07 -8.82 -12.03
C TYR A 396 27.57 -7.85 -10.95
N SER A 397 26.96 -6.67 -10.84
CA SER A 397 27.38 -5.64 -9.87
C SER A 397 27.22 -6.08 -8.41
N LYS A 398 26.33 -7.05 -8.14
CA LYS A 398 26.14 -7.66 -6.83
C LYS A 398 27.00 -8.91 -6.61
N GLY A 399 27.79 -9.34 -7.61
CA GLY A 399 28.53 -10.60 -7.57
C GLY A 399 27.62 -11.83 -7.50
N ASN A 400 26.34 -11.70 -7.89
CA ASN A 400 25.37 -12.79 -7.86
C ASN A 400 25.50 -13.63 -9.13
N TYR A 401 26.53 -14.46 -9.17
CA TYR A 401 26.83 -15.32 -10.31
C TYR A 401 25.77 -16.40 -10.55
N THR A 402 25.04 -16.83 -9.52
CA THR A 402 23.90 -17.74 -9.67
C THR A 402 22.80 -17.08 -10.50
N LEU A 403 22.46 -15.83 -10.18
CA LEU A 403 21.47 -15.07 -10.93
C LEU A 403 21.95 -14.71 -12.34
N LEU A 404 23.25 -14.39 -12.48
CA LEU A 404 23.85 -14.16 -13.80
C LEU A 404 23.73 -15.40 -14.68
N GLN A 405 24.09 -16.58 -14.14
CA GLN A 405 23.95 -17.84 -14.84
C GLN A 405 22.49 -18.13 -15.19
N TYR A 406 21.56 -17.90 -14.26
CA TYR A 406 20.13 -18.07 -14.52
C TYR A 406 19.66 -17.26 -15.73
N PHE A 407 19.98 -15.97 -15.79
CA PHE A 407 19.59 -15.13 -16.94
C PHE A 407 20.16 -15.62 -18.26
N LEU A 408 21.42 -16.08 -18.26
CA LEU A 408 22.08 -16.65 -19.43
C LEU A 408 21.42 -17.98 -19.86
N ASP A 409 21.08 -18.85 -18.91
CA ASP A 409 20.38 -20.11 -19.16
C ASP A 409 18.96 -19.90 -19.69
N GLN A 410 18.32 -18.79 -19.29
CA GLN A 410 17.02 -18.37 -19.83
C GLN A 410 17.12 -17.73 -21.23
N GLY A 411 18.31 -17.66 -21.83
CA GLY A 411 18.52 -17.19 -23.19
C GLY A 411 18.71 -15.69 -23.33
N ILE A 412 19.00 -14.95 -22.26
CA ILE A 412 19.44 -13.56 -22.40
C ILE A 412 20.77 -13.55 -23.14
N TYR A 413 20.81 -12.83 -24.27
CA TYR A 413 22.00 -12.72 -25.10
C TYR A 413 23.17 -12.07 -24.33
N PRO A 414 24.35 -12.72 -24.23
CA PRO A 414 25.44 -12.25 -23.37
C PRO A 414 26.20 -11.03 -23.90
N ASP A 415 26.18 -10.78 -25.22
CA ASP A 415 26.96 -9.68 -25.84
C ASP A 415 26.17 -8.36 -25.96
N VAL A 416 25.10 -8.23 -25.18
CA VAL A 416 24.38 -6.96 -25.08
C VAL A 416 25.29 -5.86 -24.54
N LYS A 417 25.36 -4.74 -25.28
CA LYS A 417 26.25 -3.62 -24.96
C LYS A 417 25.62 -2.69 -23.93
N GLY A 418 26.46 -2.21 -23.03
CA GLY A 418 26.09 -1.24 -22.01
C GLY A 418 26.23 0.19 -22.51
N THR A 419 26.06 1.16 -21.62
CA THR A 419 26.17 2.60 -21.94
C THR A 419 27.59 3.01 -22.36
N THR A 420 28.62 2.24 -22.00
CA THR A 420 30.00 2.42 -22.43
C THR A 420 30.31 1.72 -23.76
N TYR A 421 29.30 1.17 -24.43
CA TYR A 421 29.42 0.34 -25.65
C TYR A 421 30.27 -0.94 -25.49
N GLN A 422 30.53 -1.37 -24.25
CA GLN A 422 31.24 -2.61 -23.93
C GLN A 422 30.28 -3.75 -23.59
N THR A 423 30.64 -4.98 -23.93
CA THR A 423 29.93 -6.18 -23.46
C THR A 423 30.30 -6.47 -22.01
N LEU A 424 29.45 -7.25 -21.31
CA LEU A 424 29.75 -7.65 -19.93
C LEU A 424 31.00 -8.53 -19.84
N LEU A 425 31.32 -9.27 -20.90
CA LEU A 425 32.57 -10.05 -21.00
C LEU A 425 33.78 -9.10 -21.00
N GLN A 426 33.78 -8.05 -21.82
CA GLN A 426 34.87 -7.07 -21.82
C GLN A 426 35.06 -6.41 -20.45
N GLU A 427 33.96 -6.07 -19.78
CA GLU A 427 33.99 -5.47 -18.45
C GLU A 427 34.55 -6.41 -17.38
N SER A 428 34.09 -7.67 -17.34
CA SER A 428 34.56 -8.68 -16.39
C SER A 428 36.05 -8.99 -16.56
N LEU A 429 36.53 -9.11 -17.80
CA LEU A 429 37.95 -9.33 -18.10
C LEU A 429 38.82 -8.14 -17.66
N LYS A 430 38.36 -6.90 -17.86
CA LYS A 430 39.06 -5.69 -17.41
C LYS A 430 39.18 -5.64 -15.88
N LYS A 431 38.13 -6.06 -15.18
CA LYS A 431 38.10 -6.17 -13.71
C LYS A 431 38.83 -7.40 -13.17
N GLY A 432 39.24 -8.32 -14.04
CA GLY A 432 39.93 -9.55 -13.65
C GLY A 432 39.00 -10.63 -13.09
N ASP A 433 37.70 -10.48 -13.30
CA ASP A 433 36.66 -11.38 -12.80
C ASP A 433 36.52 -12.61 -13.71
N LEU A 434 37.35 -13.61 -13.41
CA LEU A 434 37.39 -14.85 -14.16
C LEU A 434 36.09 -15.66 -14.03
N GLN A 435 35.35 -15.52 -12.92
CA GLN A 435 34.14 -16.30 -12.71
C GLN A 435 33.04 -15.82 -13.66
N ALA A 436 32.75 -14.51 -13.69
CA ALA A 436 31.80 -13.95 -14.64
C ALA A 436 32.22 -14.22 -16.10
N ALA A 437 33.52 -14.05 -16.41
CA ALA A 437 34.03 -14.31 -17.76
C ALA A 437 33.79 -15.75 -18.22
N LYS A 438 33.92 -16.74 -17.32
CA LYS A 438 33.60 -18.14 -17.64
C LYS A 438 32.12 -18.31 -17.96
N LEU A 439 31.23 -17.83 -17.09
CA LEU A 439 29.78 -17.98 -17.30
C LEU A 439 29.34 -17.36 -18.63
N LEU A 440 29.82 -16.16 -18.94
CA LEU A 440 29.49 -15.47 -20.19
C LEU A 440 29.98 -16.23 -21.42
N VAL A 441 31.23 -16.71 -21.41
CA VAL A 441 31.78 -17.49 -22.54
C VAL A 441 31.09 -18.84 -22.68
N ASP A 442 30.76 -19.50 -21.57
CA ASP A 442 30.05 -20.78 -21.60
C ASP A 442 28.60 -20.59 -22.08
N ALA A 443 28.00 -19.41 -21.87
CA ALA A 443 26.75 -18.97 -22.47
C ALA A 443 26.85 -18.44 -23.91
N GLY A 444 28.04 -18.52 -24.53
CA GLY A 444 28.24 -18.18 -25.95
C GLY A 444 28.62 -16.72 -26.25
N ALA A 445 29.10 -15.96 -25.27
CA ALA A 445 29.65 -14.62 -25.51
C ALA A 445 30.78 -14.63 -26.55
N ASP A 446 30.77 -13.64 -27.45
CA ASP A 446 31.78 -13.50 -28.49
C ASP A 446 33.16 -13.16 -27.89
N VAL A 447 34.10 -14.09 -28.04
CA VAL A 447 35.48 -13.92 -27.58
C VAL A 447 36.39 -13.25 -28.62
N GLN A 448 35.91 -13.03 -29.84
CA GLN A 448 36.65 -12.40 -30.94
C GLN A 448 36.45 -10.87 -31.00
N LEU A 449 35.74 -10.30 -30.03
CA LEU A 449 35.51 -8.87 -29.91
C LEU A 449 36.82 -8.07 -29.88
N LYS A 450 36.81 -6.94 -30.58
CA LYS A 450 37.90 -5.96 -30.60
C LYS A 450 37.41 -4.60 -30.13
N ASP A 451 38.27 -3.88 -29.41
CA ASP A 451 38.02 -2.47 -29.10
C ASP A 451 38.37 -1.56 -30.29
N ALA A 452 38.15 -0.25 -30.11
CA ALA A 452 38.44 0.77 -31.14
C ALA A 452 39.92 0.86 -31.56
N TYR A 453 40.84 0.32 -30.75
CA TYR A 453 42.28 0.27 -31.04
C TYR A 453 42.69 -1.07 -31.66
N GLY A 454 41.73 -1.91 -32.03
CA GLY A 454 41.98 -3.25 -32.57
C GLY A 454 42.51 -4.22 -31.52
N ASN A 455 42.44 -3.90 -30.23
CA ASN A 455 42.82 -4.83 -29.17
C ASN A 455 41.77 -5.94 -29.08
N SER A 456 42.18 -7.19 -29.27
CA SER A 456 41.37 -8.34 -28.85
C SER A 456 41.34 -8.49 -27.33
N LEU A 457 40.44 -9.33 -26.81
CA LEU A 457 40.31 -9.56 -25.37
C LEU A 457 41.64 -9.98 -24.70
N LEU A 458 42.50 -10.72 -25.41
CA LEU A 458 43.81 -11.12 -24.91
C LEU A 458 44.79 -9.94 -24.78
N HIS A 459 44.68 -8.92 -25.64
CA HIS A 459 45.42 -7.66 -25.47
C HIS A 459 44.94 -6.92 -24.21
N SER A 460 43.62 -6.87 -23.96
CA SER A 460 43.06 -6.25 -22.76
C SER A 460 43.50 -6.97 -21.48
N ALA A 461 43.49 -8.31 -21.47
CA ALA A 461 44.01 -9.11 -20.36
C ALA A 461 45.52 -8.91 -20.13
N ALA A 462 46.28 -8.78 -21.22
CA ALA A 462 47.71 -8.45 -21.15
C ALA A 462 47.95 -7.05 -20.55
N ALA A 463 47.09 -6.07 -20.87
CA ALA A 463 47.14 -4.72 -20.32
C ALA A 463 46.69 -4.62 -18.85
N SER A 464 45.96 -5.61 -18.33
CA SER A 464 45.54 -5.66 -16.91
C SER A 464 46.48 -6.48 -16.03
N GLY A 465 47.40 -7.24 -16.61
CA GLY A 465 48.36 -8.05 -15.86
C GLY A 465 47.79 -9.34 -15.27
N ASN A 466 46.55 -9.71 -15.62
CA ASN A 466 45.88 -10.87 -15.04
C ASN A 466 46.21 -12.16 -15.81
N GLU A 467 47.20 -12.92 -15.30
CA GLU A 467 47.63 -14.19 -15.90
C GLU A 467 46.52 -15.24 -15.96
N ARG A 468 45.64 -15.31 -14.96
CA ARG A 468 44.54 -16.29 -14.94
C ARG A 468 43.54 -16.03 -16.06
N VAL A 469 43.19 -14.76 -16.27
CA VAL A 469 42.32 -14.34 -17.37
C VAL A 469 42.99 -14.57 -18.72
N ALA A 470 44.27 -14.23 -18.88
CA ALA A 470 45.00 -14.50 -20.10
C ALA A 470 45.06 -16.00 -20.41
N SER A 471 45.34 -16.83 -19.41
CA SER A 471 45.35 -18.30 -19.53
C SER A 471 44.00 -18.85 -19.99
N PHE A 472 42.89 -18.34 -19.42
CA PHE A 472 41.54 -18.70 -19.83
C PHE A 472 41.23 -18.31 -21.28
N LEU A 473 41.56 -17.09 -21.70
CA LEU A 473 41.34 -16.66 -23.09
C LEU A 473 42.17 -17.49 -24.09
N ILE A 474 43.39 -17.87 -23.72
CA ILE A 474 44.25 -18.77 -24.53
C ILE A 474 43.65 -20.18 -24.64
N SER A 475 42.99 -20.68 -23.58
CA SER A 475 42.30 -21.97 -23.62
C SER A 475 41.03 -21.93 -24.49
N LYS A 476 40.40 -20.76 -24.64
CA LYS A 476 39.31 -20.52 -25.58
C LYS A 476 39.78 -20.19 -27.02
N GLY A 477 41.08 -20.33 -27.31
CA GLY A 477 41.62 -20.30 -28.67
C GLY A 477 42.04 -18.92 -29.19
N LEU A 478 42.14 -17.90 -28.34
CA LEU A 478 42.55 -16.57 -28.80
C LEU A 478 44.01 -16.56 -29.29
N SER A 479 44.25 -15.80 -30.36
CA SER A 479 45.56 -15.73 -31.00
C SER A 479 46.58 -14.98 -30.14
N LEU A 480 47.72 -15.65 -29.89
CA LEU A 480 48.88 -15.08 -29.19
C LEU A 480 49.72 -14.14 -30.08
N THR A 481 49.44 -14.09 -31.39
CA THR A 481 50.25 -13.39 -32.40
C THR A 481 49.48 -12.28 -33.12
N GLU A 482 48.18 -12.16 -32.86
CA GLU A 482 47.37 -11.07 -33.37
C GLU A 482 47.95 -9.71 -32.99
N LYS A 483 47.86 -8.75 -33.90
CA LYS A 483 48.35 -7.39 -33.71
C LYS A 483 47.17 -6.43 -33.61
N ASN A 484 47.21 -5.55 -32.62
CA ASN A 484 46.33 -4.38 -32.55
C ASN A 484 46.76 -3.30 -33.58
N ASN A 485 46.08 -2.15 -33.59
CA ASN A 485 46.34 -1.06 -34.55
C ASN A 485 47.75 -0.43 -34.39
N ASP A 486 48.36 -0.55 -33.20
CA ASP A 486 49.74 -0.12 -32.94
C ASP A 486 50.79 -1.18 -33.35
N GLY A 487 50.37 -2.29 -33.98
CA GLY A 487 51.25 -3.40 -34.35
C GLY A 487 51.77 -4.21 -33.15
N GLN A 488 51.14 -4.07 -31.98
CA GLN A 488 51.52 -4.75 -30.75
C GLN A 488 50.79 -6.08 -30.63
N THR A 489 51.49 -7.12 -30.21
CA THR A 489 50.88 -8.40 -29.79
C THR A 489 50.53 -8.33 -28.29
N PRO A 490 49.71 -9.26 -27.76
CA PRO A 490 49.40 -9.27 -26.33
C PRO A 490 50.66 -9.33 -25.45
N GLU A 491 51.68 -10.11 -25.83
CA GLU A 491 52.98 -10.16 -25.14
C GLU A 491 53.64 -8.76 -25.02
N LYS A 492 53.61 -7.97 -26.12
CA LYS A 492 54.20 -6.63 -26.15
C LYS A 492 53.39 -5.65 -25.31
N VAL A 493 52.06 -5.76 -25.31
CA VAL A 493 51.18 -4.96 -24.46
C VAL A 493 51.49 -5.22 -22.98
N ALA A 494 51.55 -6.49 -22.55
CA ALA A 494 51.93 -6.86 -21.18
C ALA A 494 53.30 -6.30 -20.79
N LYS A 495 54.29 -6.37 -21.70
CA LYS A 495 55.63 -5.81 -21.46
C LYS A 495 55.60 -4.28 -21.30
N LYS A 496 54.88 -3.57 -22.18
CA LYS A 496 54.77 -2.09 -22.17
C LYS A 496 54.03 -1.61 -20.91
N ALA A 497 53.04 -2.37 -20.45
CA ALA A 497 52.30 -2.11 -19.21
C ALA A 497 53.07 -2.50 -17.92
N GLY A 498 54.26 -3.09 -18.03
CA GLY A 498 55.11 -3.44 -16.89
C GLY A 498 54.87 -4.83 -16.29
N PHE A 499 53.94 -5.61 -16.83
CA PHE A 499 53.62 -6.98 -16.38
C PHE A 499 54.62 -8.01 -16.94
N LYS A 500 55.85 -7.97 -16.42
CA LYS A 500 56.98 -8.79 -16.90
C LYS A 500 56.69 -10.28 -16.85
N ASP A 501 56.06 -10.78 -15.79
CA ASP A 501 55.82 -12.22 -15.64
C ASP A 501 54.72 -12.71 -16.58
N LEU A 502 53.63 -11.94 -16.74
CA LEU A 502 52.62 -12.21 -17.76
C LEU A 502 53.22 -12.18 -19.17
N SER A 503 54.09 -11.21 -19.47
CA SER A 503 54.80 -11.17 -20.76
C SER A 503 55.65 -12.43 -20.99
N LYS A 504 56.37 -12.91 -19.97
CA LYS A 504 57.12 -14.18 -20.05
C LYS A 504 56.18 -15.38 -20.25
N TYR A 505 55.05 -15.42 -19.54
CA TYR A 505 54.03 -16.47 -19.68
C TYR A 505 53.48 -16.51 -21.11
N LEU A 506 53.01 -15.38 -21.65
CA LEU A 506 52.50 -15.28 -23.02
C LEU A 506 53.56 -15.68 -24.06
N LYS A 507 54.82 -15.29 -23.85
CA LYS A 507 55.93 -15.69 -24.71
C LYS A 507 56.16 -17.20 -24.68
N LYS A 508 56.07 -17.81 -23.50
CA LYS A 508 56.22 -19.26 -23.30
C LYS A 508 55.08 -20.02 -23.99
N GLU A 509 53.83 -19.63 -23.75
CA GLU A 509 52.65 -20.23 -24.39
C GLU A 509 52.70 -20.13 -25.91
N ARG A 510 53.13 -18.97 -26.44
CA ARG A 510 53.29 -18.80 -27.90
C ARG A 510 54.31 -19.77 -28.49
N LYS A 511 55.46 -19.95 -27.82
CA LYS A 511 56.51 -20.89 -28.27
C LYS A 511 56.10 -22.35 -28.14
N ALA A 512 55.23 -22.68 -27.18
CA ALA A 512 54.76 -24.05 -26.98
C ALA A 512 53.74 -24.49 -28.05
N ARG A 513 53.11 -23.53 -28.75
CA ARG A 513 52.05 -23.75 -29.74
C ARG A 513 52.49 -23.47 -31.18
N SER A 514 53.72 -23.00 -31.38
CA SER A 514 54.39 -22.83 -32.67
C SER A 514 55.19 -24.07 -33.03
#